data_AF-J9CW15-F1
#
_entry.id   AF-J9CW15-F1
#
_cell.length_a   1.000
_cell.length_b   1.000
_cell.length_c   1.000
_cell.angle_alpha   90.00
_cell.angle_beta   90.00
_cell.angle_gamma   90.00
#
_symmetry.space_group_name_H-M   'P 1'
#
loop_
_entity.id
_entity.type
_entity.pdbx_description
1 polymer ?
#
loop_
_entity_poly.entity_id
_entity_poly.type
_entity_poly.pdbx_seq_one_letter_code
_entity_poly.pdbx_strand_id
1 'polypeptide(L)' 'MKLFKAGLAYKSEMPINWCTSCKVGLANEEVVNGVCERCGSPVVRKVKSQWMLKITEYAEKLLEGLNDVDYIERVKV' A
#
# COMPACT_ATOMS: atom_id res chain seq x y z
N MET A 1 -11.39 5.67 14.26
CA MET A 1 -10.67 4.82 15.24
C MET A 1 -11.12 3.34 15.28
N LYS A 2 -12.12 2.90 14.50
CA LYS A 2 -12.62 1.51 14.55
C LYS A 2 -11.57 0.48 14.11
N LEU A 3 -10.81 0.75 13.04
CA LEU A 3 -9.76 -0.15 12.53
C LEU A 3 -8.63 -0.38 13.55
N PHE A 4 -8.19 0.68 14.23
CA PHE A 4 -7.19 0.57 15.30
C PHE A 4 -7.71 -0.29 16.46
N LYS A 5 -8.96 -0.05 16.90
CA LYS A 5 -9.60 -0.85 17.95
C LYS A 5 -9.77 -2.33 17.55
N ALA A 6 -9.99 -2.61 16.27
CA ALA A 6 -10.07 -3.96 15.72
C ALA A 6 -8.68 -4.59 15.45
N GLY A 7 -7.57 -3.91 15.77
CA GLY A 7 -6.22 -4.40 15.52
C GLY A 7 -5.81 -4.44 14.04
N LEU A 8 -6.60 -3.82 13.15
CA LEU A 8 -6.37 -3.78 11.70
C LEU A 8 -5.52 -2.58 11.26
N ALA A 9 -5.38 -1.57 12.11
CA ALA A 9 -4.43 -0.48 11.92
C ALA A 9 -3.43 -0.50 13.08
N TYR A 10 -2.14 -0.31 12.80
CA TYR A 10 -1.08 -0.32 13.80
C TYR A 10 0.08 0.59 13.39
N LYS A 11 0.92 1.00 14.35
CA LYS A 11 2.18 1.70 14.04
C LYS A 11 3.33 0.70 14.04
N SER A 12 4.25 0.84 13.10
CA SER A 12 5.49 0.09 13.06
C SER A 12 6.61 0.95 12.51
N GLU A 13 7.84 0.69 12.96
CA GLU A 13 9.04 1.31 12.43
C GLU A 13 9.69 0.37 11.41
N MET A 14 9.68 0.78 10.15
CA MET A 14 10.21 -0.04 9.06
C MET A 14 10.68 0.81 7.87
N PRO A 15 11.48 0.25 6.94
CA PRO A 15 11.84 0.92 5.69
C PRO A 15 10.62 1.13 4.77
N ILE A 16 10.18 2.37 4.62
CA ILE A 16 9.09 2.74 3.70
C ILE A 16 9.63 3.31 2.38
N ASN A 17 8.80 3.31 1.34
CA ASN A 17 9.05 4.07 0.13
C ASN A 17 8.92 5.57 0.43
N TRP A 18 9.87 6.37 -0.01
CA TRP A 18 9.89 7.81 0.24
C TRP A 18 10.10 8.57 -1.07
N CYS A 19 9.16 9.45 -1.40
CA CYS A 19 9.30 10.34 -2.54
C CYS A 19 10.25 11.50 -2.23
N THR A 20 11.28 11.65 -3.04
CA THR A 20 12.30 12.69 -2.87
C THR A 20 11.81 14.09 -3.20
N SER A 21 10.77 14.24 -4.05
CA SER A 21 10.18 15.53 -4.41
C SER A 21 9.03 15.91 -3.50
N CYS A 22 7.99 15.07 -3.40
CA CYS A 22 6.80 15.33 -2.58
C CYS A 22 7.06 15.34 -1.07
N LYS A 23 8.20 14.79 -0.62
CA LYS A 23 8.58 14.67 0.80
C LYS A 23 7.53 13.93 1.64
N VAL A 24 6.99 12.84 1.08
CA VAL A 24 6.02 11.96 1.75
C VAL A 24 6.42 10.50 1.62
N GLY A 25 5.90 9.67 2.53
CA GLY A 25 5.93 8.22 2.40
C GLY A 25 4.91 7.76 1.36
N LEU A 26 5.26 6.71 0.62
CA LEU A 26 4.40 6.07 -0.37
C LEU A 26 4.09 4.64 0.07
N ALA A 27 2.90 4.16 -0.30
CA ALA A 27 2.57 2.74 -0.31
C ALA A 27 3.44 1.99 -1.34
N ASN A 28 3.33 0.66 -1.41
CA ASN A 28 4.07 -0.08 -2.43
C ASN A 28 3.45 0.14 -3.82
N GLU A 29 2.13 0.25 -3.86
CA GLU A 29 1.31 0.40 -5.06
C GLU A 29 1.53 1.75 -5.75
N GLU A 30 1.95 2.78 -5.01
CA GLU A 30 2.26 4.13 -5.51
C GLU A 30 3.68 4.25 -6.11
N VAL A 31 4.45 3.15 -6.12
CA VAL A 31 5.79 3.08 -6.72
C VAL A 31 5.74 2.32 -8.02
N VAL A 32 5.72 3.05 -9.13
CA VAL A 32 5.65 2.49 -10.48
C VAL A 32 7.03 2.59 -11.12
N ASN A 33 7.62 1.46 -11.53
CA ASN A 33 8.96 1.40 -12.14
C ASN A 33 10.05 2.11 -11.33
N GLY A 34 9.98 2.04 -9.99
CA GLY A 34 10.97 2.65 -9.07
C GLY A 34 10.82 4.17 -8.89
N VAL A 35 9.80 4.79 -9.47
CA VAL A 35 9.49 6.22 -9.31
C VAL A 35 8.13 6.44 -8.67
N CYS A 36 7.92 7.65 -8.14
CA CYS A 36 6.62 8.05 -7.61
C CYS A 36 5.60 8.15 -8.75
N GLU A 37 4.45 7.47 -8.64
CA GLU A 37 3.39 7.48 -9.65
C GLU A 37 2.92 8.87 -10.06
N ARG A 38 2.98 9.84 -9.13
CA ARG A 38 2.41 11.17 -9.31
C ARG A 38 3.39 12.16 -9.91
N CYS A 39 4.64 12.19 -9.42
CA CYS A 39 5.61 13.21 -9.78
C CYS A 39 6.84 12.67 -10.54
N GLY A 40 6.91 11.35 -10.78
CA GLY A 40 7.99 10.70 -11.53
C GLY A 40 9.37 10.76 -10.88
N SER A 41 9.49 11.31 -9.67
CA SER A 41 10.78 11.42 -8.99
C SER A 41 11.24 10.07 -8.43
N PRO A 42 12.56 9.83 -8.35
CA PRO A 42 13.09 8.60 -7.78
C PRO A 42 12.61 8.38 -6.34
N VAL A 43 12.24 7.13 -6.06
CA VAL A 43 11.85 6.67 -4.72
C VAL A 43 13.06 6.10 -4.01
N VAL A 44 13.21 6.46 -2.74
CA VAL A 44 14.27 5.93 -1.86
C VAL A 44 13.66 5.24 -0.66
N ARG A 45 14.39 4.31 -0.02
CA ARG A 45 13.96 3.70 1.24
C ARG A 45 14.38 4.56 2.42
N LYS A 46 13.47 4.79 3.37
CA LYS A 46 13.77 5.45 4.65
C LYS A 46 13.10 4.71 5.79
N VAL A 47 13.82 4.51 6.90
CA VAL A 47 13.22 3.99 8.14
C VAL A 47 12.38 5.09 8.77
N LYS A 48 11.09 4.80 8.98
CA LYS A 48 10.13 5.71 9.61
C LYS A 48 9.13 4.91 10.44
N SER A 49 8.72 5.48 11.58
CA SER A 49 7.51 5.05 12.27
C SER A 49 6.30 5.53 11.48
N GLN A 50 5.51 4.60 10.96
CA GLN A 50 4.35 4.90 10.12
C GLN A 50 3.14 4.02 10.50
N TRP A 51 1.95 4.52 10.19
CA TRP A 51 0.72 3.73 10.27
C TRP A 51 0.64 2.72 9.13
N MET A 52 0.30 1.49 9.49
CA MET A 52 0.10 0.37 8.57
C MET A 52 -1.32 -0.16 8.72
N LEU A 53 -1.91 -0.58 7.61
CA LEU A 53 -3.15 -1.36 7.59
C LEU A 53 -2.81 -2.81 7.32
N LYS A 54 -3.42 -3.73 8.08
CA LYS A 54 -3.23 -5.18 7.92
C LYS A 54 -4.02 -5.73 6.73
N ILE A 55 -3.76 -5.21 5.54
CA ILE A 55 -4.42 -5.67 4.30
C ILE A 55 -4.16 -7.16 4.03
N THR A 56 -3.02 -7.69 4.48
CA THR A 56 -2.65 -9.11 4.35
C THR A 56 -3.60 -10.06 5.08
N GLU A 57 -4.27 -9.62 6.15
CA GLU A 57 -5.31 -10.41 6.84
C GLU A 57 -6.54 -10.64 5.95
N TYR A 58 -6.67 -9.88 4.86
CA TYR A 58 -7.75 -9.98 3.89
C TYR A 58 -7.27 -10.51 2.53
N ALA A 59 -6.01 -10.98 2.40
CA ALA A 59 -5.44 -11.40 1.11
C ALA A 59 -6.29 -12.48 0.41
N GLU A 60 -6.53 -13.62 1.05
CA GLU A 60 -7.39 -14.69 0.52
C GLU A 60 -8.79 -14.19 0.17
N LYS A 61 -9.43 -13.41 1.05
CA LYS A 61 -10.77 -12.89 0.79
C LYS A 61 -10.81 -11.95 -0.41
N LEU A 62 -9.79 -11.13 -0.58
CA LEU A 62 -9.66 -10.22 -1.73
C LEU A 62 -9.43 -11.01 -3.02
N LEU A 63 -8.62 -12.07 -2.97
CA LEU A 63 -8.35 -12.96 -4.11
C LEU A 63 -9.60 -13.74 -4.52
N GLU A 64 -10.24 -14.43 -3.58
CA GLU A 64 -11.45 -15.21 -3.84
C GLU A 64 -12.61 -14.34 -4.32
N GLY A 65 -12.74 -13.13 -3.77
CA GLY A 65 -13.76 -12.17 -4.16
C GLY A 65 -13.67 -11.71 -5.62
N LEU A 66 -12.53 -11.89 -6.30
CA LEU A 66 -12.41 -11.59 -7.74
C LEU A 66 -13.29 -12.50 -8.62
N ASN A 67 -13.71 -13.67 -8.11
CA ASN A 67 -14.61 -14.58 -8.82
C ASN A 67 -16.06 -14.08 -8.87
N ASP A 68 -16.45 -13.23 -7.90
CA ASP A 68 -17.84 -12.80 -7.71
C ASP A 68 -18.14 -11.43 -8.33
N VAL A 69 -17.11 -10.71 -8.81
CA VAL A 69 -17.24 -9.34 -9.34
C VAL A 69 -17.37 -9.32 -10.87
N ASP A 70 -18.28 -8.49 -11.37
CA ASP A 70 -18.48 -8.22 -12.80
C ASP A 70 -17.49 -7.16 -13.31
N TYR A 71 -16.21 -7.54 -13.35
CA TYR A 71 -15.12 -6.73 -13.91
C TYR A 71 -14.54 -7.36 -15.17
N ILE A 72 -13.93 -6.53 -16.01
CA ILE A 72 -13.15 -7.00 -17.16
C ILE A 72 -11.98 -7.88 -16.68
N GLU A 73 -11.69 -8.94 -17.43
CA GLU A 73 -10.70 -9.96 -17.04
C GLU A 73 -9.31 -9.38 -16.75
N ARG A 74 -8.88 -8.36 -17.50
CA ARG A 74 -7.60 -7.68 -17.26
C ARG A 74 -7.45 -7.08 -15.86
N VAL A 75 -8.54 -6.74 -15.18
CA VAL A 75 -8.50 -6.15 -13.83
C VAL A 75 -8.45 -7.21 -12.73
N LYS A 76 -8.88 -8.44 -13.04
CA LYS A 76 -8.87 -9.58 -12.11
C LYS A 76 -7.52 -10.30 -12.04
N VAL A 77 -6.56 -9.94 -12.90
CA VAL A 77 -5.27 -10.62 -13.10
C VAL A 77 -4.11 -9.65 -12.97
#